data_AF-A0A2G0E6V3-F1
#
_entry.id   AF-A0A2G0E6V3-F1
#
_cell.length_a   1.000
_cell.length_b   1.000
_cell.length_c   1.000
_cell.angle_alpha   90.00
_cell.angle_beta   90.00
_cell.angle_gamma   90.00
#
_symmetry.space_group_name_H-M   'P 1'
#
loop_
_entity.id
_entity.type
_entity.pdbx_description
1 polymer ?
#
loop_
_entity_poly.entity_id
_entity_poly.type
_entity_poly.pdbx_seq_one_letter_code
_entity_poly.pdbx_strand_id
1 'polypeptide(L)'
;AMEQVLVIYQRGIRDLEQLWADGLAMVRRQTPLLSQNEMLDALREVGCTKQTIVDEPTQEFREKIFKIKQLSAEFSTLAKEIEAKINELVQRDRDLARQLF
;
A
#
# COMPACT_ATOMS: atom_id res chain seq x y z
N ALA A 1 -8.06 -5.97 -9.48
CA ALA A 1 -8.21 -4.51 -9.19
C ALA A 1 -7.47 -4.11 -7.91
N MET A 2 -7.82 -4.63 -6.73
CA MET A 2 -7.13 -4.28 -5.46
C MET A 2 -5.64 -4.64 -5.41
N GLU A 3 -5.24 -5.75 -6.02
CA GLU A 3 -3.82 -6.15 -6.12
C GLU A 3 -2.97 -5.13 -6.90
N GLN A 4 -3.51 -4.55 -7.97
CA GLN A 4 -2.80 -3.52 -8.74
C GLN A 4 -2.56 -2.26 -7.90
N VAL A 5 -3.53 -1.89 -7.05
CA VAL A 5 -3.39 -0.75 -6.13
C VAL A 5 -2.31 -1.03 -5.07
N LEU A 6 -2.22 -2.26 -4.56
CA LEU A 6 -1.13 -2.66 -3.65
C LEU A 6 0.25 -2.51 -4.30
N VAL A 7 0.38 -2.97 -5.54
CA VAL A 7 1.64 -2.86 -6.31
C VAL A 7 2.03 -1.40 -6.51
N ILE A 8 1.07 -0.51 -6.78
CA ILE A 8 1.31 0.94 -6.94
C ILE A 8 1.88 1.53 -5.64
N TYR A 9 1.26 1.30 -4.49
CA TYR A 9 1.77 1.84 -3.22
C TYR A 9 3.14 1.26 -2.84
N GLN A 10 3.35 -0.05 -3.03
CA GLN A 10 4.64 -0.68 -2.78
C GLN A 10 5.74 -0.15 -3.69
N ARG A 11 5.40 0.13 -4.96
CA ARG A 11 6.31 0.79 -5.90
C ARG A 11 6.59 2.22 -5.46
N GLY A 12 5.56 2.97 -5.07
CA GLY A 12 5.70 4.33 -4.55
C GLY A 12 6.71 4.42 -3.42
N ILE A 13 6.66 3.51 -2.44
CA ILE A 13 7.64 3.46 -1.33
C ILE A 13 9.09 3.32 -1.86
N ARG A 14 9.32 2.48 -2.87
CA ARG A 14 10.65 2.32 -3.48
C ARG A 14 11.07 3.57 -4.26
N ASP A 15 10.12 4.16 -4.99
CA ASP A 15 10.36 5.35 -5.80
C ASP A 15 10.71 6.56 -4.92
N LEU A 16 10.17 6.66 -3.69
CA LEU A 16 10.53 7.72 -2.72
C LEU A 16 11.98 7.58 -2.21
N GLU A 17 12.42 6.37 -1.86
CA GLU A 17 13.81 6.12 -1.45
C GLU A 17 14.79 6.42 -2.60
N GLN A 18 14.41 6.05 -3.83
CA GLN A 18 15.20 6.35 -5.03
C GLN A 18 15.26 7.86 -5.29
N LEU A 19 14.12 8.56 -5.20
CA LEU A 19 14.05 10.02 -5.36
C LEU A 19 14.95 10.74 -4.35
N TRP A 20 14.95 10.30 -3.09
CA TRP A 20 15.82 10.86 -2.07
C TRP A 20 17.30 10.62 -2.38
N ALA A 21 17.67 9.39 -2.75
CA ALA A 21 19.06 9.05 -3.10
C ALA A 21 19.57 9.85 -4.31
N ASP A 22 18.77 9.95 -5.38
CA ASP A 22 19.10 10.70 -6.59
C ASP A 22 19.18 12.21 -6.31
N GLY A 23 18.27 12.74 -5.49
CA GLY A 23 18.30 14.12 -5.04
C GLY A 23 19.58 14.45 -4.27
N LEU A 24 19.96 13.60 -3.30
CA LEU A 24 21.22 13.77 -2.56
C LEU A 24 22.44 13.71 -3.47
N ALA A 25 22.46 12.78 -4.43
CA ALA A 25 23.55 12.67 -5.39
C ALA A 25 23.66 13.91 -6.30
N MET A 26 22.53 14.46 -6.74
CA MET A 26 22.48 15.69 -7.54
C MET A 26 23.01 16.89 -6.74
N VAL A 27 22.51 17.09 -5.52
CA VAL A 27 22.96 18.19 -4.66
C VAL A 27 24.46 18.08 -4.40
N ARG A 28 24.95 16.89 -4.05
CA ARG A 28 26.38 16.64 -3.84
C ARG A 28 27.26 17.03 -5.03
N ARG A 29 26.81 16.77 -6.26
CA ARG A 29 27.53 17.16 -7.47
C ARG A 29 27.58 18.67 -7.67
N GLN A 30 26.55 19.39 -7.24
CA GLN A 30 26.45 20.84 -7.35
C GLN A 30 27.14 21.58 -6.19
N THR A 31 27.29 20.92 -5.04
CA THR A 31 27.91 21.50 -3.83
C THR A 31 29.12 20.69 -3.36
N PRO A 32 30.17 20.51 -4.20
CA PRO A 32 31.30 19.64 -3.87
C PRO A 32 32.14 20.13 -2.67
N LEU A 33 32.04 21.42 -2.35
CA LEU A 33 32.79 22.05 -1.25
C LEU A 33 32.08 21.96 0.11
N LEU A 34 30.77 21.68 0.13
CA LEU A 34 30.03 21.55 1.38
C LEU A 34 30.27 20.17 1.99
N SER A 35 30.42 20.10 3.30
CA SER A 35 30.32 18.85 4.04
C SER A 35 28.91 18.24 3.90
N GLN A 36 28.77 16.96 4.28
CA GLN A 36 27.45 16.32 4.29
C GLN A 36 26.46 16.98 5.23
N ASN A 37 26.91 17.48 6.38
CA ASN A 37 26.03 18.12 7.35
C ASN A 37 25.56 19.47 6.83
N GLU A 38 26.45 20.32 6.31
CA GLU A 38 26.08 21.61 5.72
C GLU A 38 25.08 21.45 4.56
N MET A 39 25.30 20.42 3.73
CA MET A 39 24.37 20.08 2.66
C MET A 39 22.98 19.68 3.21
N LEU A 40 22.92 18.81 4.23
CA LEU A 40 21.67 18.37 4.83
C LEU A 40 20.96 19.49 5.60
N ASP A 41 21.72 20.39 6.23
CA ASP A 41 21.19 21.55 6.96
C ASP A 41 20.57 22.56 5.98
N ALA A 42 21.26 22.88 4.87
CA ALA A 42 20.71 23.73 3.81
C ALA A 42 19.44 23.13 3.18
N LEU A 43 19.40 21.81 2.98
CA LEU A 43 18.20 21.12 2.50
C LEU A 43 17.06 21.18 3.53
N ARG A 44 17.38 21.07 4.83
CA ARG A 44 16.40 21.18 5.92
C ARG A 44 15.79 22.59 5.98
N GLU A 45 16.58 23.64 5.76
CA GLU A 45 16.08 25.03 5.76
C GLU A 45 14.97 25.27 4.73
N VAL A 46 15.02 24.56 3.60
CA VAL A 46 13.98 24.62 2.56
C VAL A 46 12.93 23.49 2.68
N GLY A 47 12.93 22.75 3.80
CA GLY A 47 11.98 21.68 4.07
C GLY A 47 12.21 20.38 3.29
N CYS A 48 13.32 20.25 2.59
CA CYS A 48 13.69 19.04 1.85
C CYS A 48 14.44 18.07 2.78
N THR A 49 13.71 17.19 3.46
CA THR A 49 14.29 16.25 4.43
C THR A 49 13.91 14.81 4.08
N LYS A 50 14.66 13.83 4.59
CA LYS A 50 14.25 12.43 4.46
C LYS A 50 12.86 12.19 5.05
N GLN A 51 12.55 12.87 6.16
CA GLN A 51 11.24 12.76 6.78
C GLN A 51 10.11 13.18 5.84
N THR A 52 10.22 14.37 5.23
CA THR A 52 9.18 14.94 4.36
C THR A 52 9.11 14.28 2.99
N ILE A 53 10.24 13.77 2.47
CA ILE A 53 10.31 13.14 1.14
C ILE A 53 10.04 11.63 1.20
N VAL A 54 10.43 10.95 2.28
CA VAL A 54 10.39 9.48 2.36
C VAL A 54 9.51 9.00 3.49
N ASP A 55 9.80 9.39 4.73
CA ASP A 55 9.23 8.70 5.90
C ASP A 55 7.72 8.96 6.04
N GLU A 56 7.29 10.22 5.94
CA GLU A 56 5.89 10.61 6.05
C GLU A 56 5.04 10.00 4.91
N PRO A 57 5.40 10.15 3.61
CA PRO A 57 4.62 9.52 2.54
C PRO A 57 4.67 7.98 2.59
N THR A 58 5.79 7.39 3.04
CA THR A 58 5.89 5.93 3.24
C THR A 58 4.90 5.46 4.31
N GLN A 59 4.75 6.20 5.40
CA GLN A 59 3.76 5.88 6.42
C GLN A 59 2.34 5.91 5.83
N GLU A 60 1.98 6.97 5.11
CA GLU A 60 0.67 7.08 4.45
C GLU A 60 0.41 5.90 3.50
N PHE A 61 1.40 5.51 2.70
CA PHE A 61 1.28 4.37 1.79
C PHE A 61 1.11 3.05 2.54
N ARG A 62 1.81 2.84 3.65
CA ARG A 62 1.64 1.65 4.51
C ARG A 62 0.24 1.58 5.11
N GLU A 63 -0.31 2.70 5.57
CA GLU A 63 -1.68 2.76 6.09
C GLU A 63 -2.71 2.40 5.01
N LYS A 64 -2.53 2.91 3.79
CA LYS A 64 -3.39 2.58 2.64
C LYS A 64 -3.29 1.11 2.26
N ILE A 65 -2.09 0.53 2.25
CA ILE A 65 -1.87 -0.91 2.04
C ILE A 65 -2.60 -1.74 3.10
N PHE A 66 -2.53 -1.35 4.37
CA PHE A 66 -3.21 -2.04 5.46
C PHE A 66 -4.73 -2.03 5.26
N LYS A 67 -5.32 -0.87 4.96
CA LYS A 67 -6.76 -0.74 4.68
C LYS A 67 -7.21 -1.61 3.52
N ILE A 68 -6.45 -1.65 2.42
CA ILE A 68 -6.77 -2.50 1.26
C ILE A 68 -6.77 -3.98 1.64
N LYS A 69 -5.81 -4.43 2.46
CA LYS A 69 -5.75 -5.82 2.92
C LYS A 69 -6.94 -6.19 3.80
N GLN A 70 -7.33 -5.32 4.73
CA GLN A 70 -8.50 -5.53 5.57
C GLN A 70 -9.77 -5.66 4.72
N LEU A 71 -10.00 -4.68 3.82
CA LEU A 71 -11.17 -4.68 2.96
C LEU A 71 -11.22 -5.92 2.06
N SER A 72 -10.08 -6.32 1.49
CA SER A 72 -9.99 -7.54 0.67
C SER A 72 -10.33 -8.80 1.46
N ALA A 73 -9.95 -8.87 2.74
CA ALA A 73 -10.29 -9.99 3.61
C ALA A 73 -11.79 -10.01 3.92
N GLU A 74 -12.38 -8.86 4.25
CA GLU A 74 -13.82 -8.71 4.50
C GLU A 74 -14.67 -9.13 3.30
N PHE A 75 -14.31 -8.68 2.09
CA PHE A 75 -15.00 -9.10 0.87
C PHE A 75 -14.86 -10.61 0.61
N SER A 76 -13.68 -11.18 0.87
CA SER A 76 -13.44 -12.61 0.70
C SER A 76 -14.27 -13.44 1.67
N THR A 77 -14.42 -12.98 2.92
CA THR A 77 -15.28 -13.61 3.92
C THR A 77 -16.74 -13.53 3.50
N LEU A 78 -17.22 -12.35 3.10
CA LEU A 78 -18.60 -12.17 2.65
C LEU A 78 -18.94 -13.05 1.45
N ALA A 79 -18.03 -13.17 0.48
CA ALA A 79 -18.21 -14.04 -0.68
C ALA A 79 -18.39 -15.51 -0.27
N LYS A 80 -17.56 -16.01 0.66
CA LYS A 80 -17.67 -17.38 1.20
C LYS A 80 -18.98 -17.60 1.96
N GLU A 81 -19.43 -16.62 2.73
CA GLU A 81 -20.70 -16.71 3.45
C GLU A 81 -21.89 -16.78 2.49
N ILE A 82 -21.89 -15.96 1.43
CA ILE A 82 -22.91 -16.00 0.38
C ILE A 82 -22.92 -17.37 -0.30
N GLU A 83 -21.75 -17.87 -0.70
CA GLU A 83 -21.62 -19.19 -1.34
C GLU A 83 -22.12 -20.32 -0.43
N ALA A 84 -21.77 -20.28 0.86
CA ALA A 84 -22.26 -21.25 1.84
C ALA A 84 -23.78 -21.21 1.96
N LYS A 85 -24.39 -20.03 2.05
CA LYS A 85 -25.85 -19.89 2.13
C LYS A 85 -26.55 -20.37 0.86
N ILE A 86 -26.00 -20.10 -0.32
CA ILE A 86 -26.53 -20.63 -1.59
C ILE A 86 -26.49 -22.15 -1.58
N ASN A 87 -25.36 -22.75 -1.17
CA ASN A 87 -25.23 -24.20 -1.10
C ASN A 87 -26.21 -24.82 -0.09
N GLU A 88 -26.43 -24.21 1.07
CA GLU A 88 -27.44 -24.65 2.02
C GLU A 88 -28.85 -24.62 1.43
N LEU A 89 -29.23 -23.55 0.72
CA LEU A 89 -30.53 -23.45 0.07
C LEU A 89 -30.71 -24.55 -1.00
N VAL A 90 -29.71 -24.76 -1.84
CA VAL A 90 -29.72 -25.81 -2.87
C VAL A 90 -29.86 -27.20 -2.26
N GLN A 91 -29.20 -27.49 -1.14
CA GLN A 91 -29.34 -28.78 -0.45
C GLN A 91 -30.74 -28.96 0.15
N ARG A 92 -31.27 -27.93 0.80
CA ARG A 92 -32.65 -27.98 1.35
C ARG A 92 -33.68 -28.22 0.26
N ASP A 93 -33.57 -27.53 -0.88
CA ASP A 93 -34.47 -27.74 -2.01
C ASP A 93 -34.40 -29.17 -2.56
N ARG A 94 -33.20 -29.75 -2.64
CA ARG A 94 -33.01 -31.15 -3.06
C ARG A 94 -33.63 -32.13 -2.07
N ASP A 95 -33.44 -31.90 -0.77
CA ASP A 95 -34.00 -32.77 0.26
C ASP A 95 -35.52 -32.70 0.29
N LEU A 96 -36.10 -31.51 0.11
CA LEU A 96 -37.55 -31.34 -0.03
C LEU A 96 -38.08 -32.07 -1.28
N ALA A 97 -37.40 -31.96 -2.43
CA ALA A 97 -37.81 -32.67 -3.64
C ALA A 97 -37.82 -34.20 -3.44
N ARG A 98 -36.82 -34.76 -2.74
CA ARG A 98 -36.76 -36.19 -2.41
C ARG A 98 -37.85 -36.67 -1.45
N GLN A 99 -38.52 -35.77 -0.73
CA GLN A 99 -39.65 -36.14 0.14
C GLN A 99 -40.98 -36.18 -0.62
N LEU A 100 -41.05 -35.58 -1.80
CA LEU A 100 -42.26 -35.47 -2.62
C LEU A 100 -42.33 -36.54 -3.73
N PHE A 101 -41.22 -37.20 -4.03
CA PHE A 101 -41.07 -38.25 -5.06
C PHE A 101 -40.42 -39.49 -4.46
#